data_AF-A0A2G9T677-F1
#
_entry.id   AF-A0A2G9T677-F1
#
_cell.length_a   1.000
_cell.length_b   1.000
_cell.length_c   1.000
_cell.angle_alpha   90.00
_cell.angle_beta   90.00
_cell.angle_gamma   90.00
#
_symmetry.space_group_name_H-M   'P 1'
#
loop_
_entity.id
_entity.type
_entity.pdbx_description
1 polymer ?
#
loop_
_entity_poly.entity_id
_entity_poly.type
_entity_poly.pdbx_seq_one_letter_code
_entity_poly.pdbx_strand_id
1 'polypeptide(L)'
;VVDHDSAEFERVKLYMENTHGETHTLFKLEIVDVIRIDREGEAKKFKADIGNRRLLWHGSGTTNYGGILSQGLRIAPPEAPVTGYMFGKGVYFADMASKSANYCRVFSDNTDGLMLLCDVALGKVKEEINAKDHSLKTIKGYNSVQGAATFAFSS
;
A
#
# COMPACT_ATOMS: atom_id res chain seq x y z
N VAL A 1 16.74 -9.27 -8.70
CA VAL A 1 16.09 -8.25 -9.55
C VAL A 1 15.28 -9.00 -10.59
N VAL A 2 14.06 -8.54 -10.86
CA VAL A 2 13.20 -9.12 -11.90
C VAL A 2 13.70 -8.62 -13.25
N ASP A 3 13.78 -9.52 -14.22
CA ASP A 3 14.18 -9.19 -15.59
C ASP A 3 13.16 -8.25 -16.25
N HIS A 4 13.64 -7.18 -16.89
CA HIS A 4 12.81 -6.15 -17.51
C HIS A 4 11.99 -6.70 -18.68
N ASP A 5 12.51 -7.72 -19.39
CA ASP A 5 11.79 -8.37 -20.50
C ASP A 5 10.82 -9.45 -20.02
N SER A 6 10.69 -9.66 -18.70
CA SER A 6 9.83 -10.69 -18.16
C SER A 6 8.36 -10.26 -18.11
N ALA A 7 7.46 -11.25 -18.25
CA ALA A 7 6.04 -11.04 -18.06
C ALA A 7 5.68 -10.54 -16.64
N GLU A 8 6.54 -10.77 -15.64
CA GLU A 8 6.34 -10.25 -14.29
C GLU A 8 6.55 -8.74 -14.25
N PHE A 9 7.66 -8.25 -14.81
CA PHE A 9 7.97 -6.83 -14.88
C PHE A 9 6.87 -6.07 -15.65
N GLU A 10 6.49 -6.57 -16.82
CA GLU A 10 5.43 -5.99 -17.64
C GLU A 10 4.08 -5.94 -16.90
N ARG A 11 3.74 -6.96 -16.11
CA ARG A 11 2.51 -6.94 -15.30
C ARG A 11 2.55 -5.89 -14.21
N VAL A 12 3.69 -5.73 -13.52
CA VAL A 12 3.85 -4.71 -12.47
C VAL A 12 3.79 -3.31 -13.08
N LYS A 13 4.46 -3.11 -14.22
CA LYS A 13 4.42 -1.86 -15.00
C LYS A 13 3.01 -1.51 -15.43
N LEU A 14 2.32 -2.44 -16.10
CA LEU A 14 0.93 -2.25 -16.52
C LEU A 14 0.01 -1.97 -15.33
N TYR A 15 0.23 -2.64 -14.19
CA TYR A 15 -0.56 -2.39 -12.99
C TYR A 15 -0.31 -0.98 -12.43
N MET A 16 0.94 -0.52 -12.40
CA MET A 16 1.29 0.85 -11.99
C MET A 16 0.64 1.89 -12.91
N GLU A 17 0.77 1.72 -14.23
CA GLU A 17 0.22 2.63 -15.24
C GLU A 17 -1.31 2.72 -15.14
N ASN A 18 -2.00 1.59 -15.06
CA ASN A 18 -3.46 1.53 -14.95
C ASN A 18 -4.00 2.05 -13.61
N THR A 19 -3.13 2.20 -12.60
CA THR A 19 -3.51 2.66 -11.27
C THR A 19 -2.89 4.01 -10.92
N HIS A 20 -2.43 4.75 -11.94
CA HIS A 20 -2.11 6.16 -11.81
C HIS A 20 -3.39 7.00 -11.87
N GLY A 21 -3.86 7.46 -10.71
CA GLY A 21 -5.10 8.24 -10.60
C GLY A 21 -5.08 9.52 -11.42
N GLU A 22 -6.19 9.79 -12.12
CA GLU A 22 -6.37 10.92 -13.04
C GLU A 22 -6.17 12.29 -12.39
N THR A 23 -6.40 12.41 -11.09
CA THR A 23 -6.22 13.66 -10.34
C THR A 23 -4.78 13.90 -9.90
N HIS A 24 -3.89 12.91 -10.01
CA HIS A 24 -2.47 13.02 -9.64
C HIS A 24 -1.61 13.37 -10.86
N THR A 25 -1.86 14.54 -11.47
CA THR A 25 -1.19 14.98 -12.70
C THR A 25 0.15 15.68 -12.49
N LEU A 26 0.51 15.98 -11.23
CA LEU A 26 1.70 16.76 -10.87
C LEU A 26 3.02 15.97 -11.05
N PHE A 27 2.95 14.65 -11.22
CA PHE A 27 4.12 13.81 -11.43
C PHE A 27 3.77 12.62 -12.34
N LYS A 28 4.81 12.03 -12.92
CA LYS A 28 4.74 10.75 -13.63
C LYS A 28 5.56 9.72 -12.85
N LEU A 29 5.12 8.46 -12.92
CA LEU A 29 5.85 7.34 -12.35
C LEU A 29 6.51 6.54 -13.47
N GLU A 30 7.77 6.20 -13.26
CA GLU A 30 8.54 5.30 -14.12
C GLU A 30 9.17 4.23 -13.22
N ILE A 31 9.15 2.98 -13.68
CA ILE A 31 9.78 1.88 -12.97
C ILE A 31 11.23 1.80 -13.43
N VAL A 32 12.16 2.04 -12.50
CA VAL A 32 13.60 1.81 -12.72
C VAL A 32 13.92 0.32 -12.62
N ASP A 33 13.47 -0.33 -11.54
CA ASP A 33 13.70 -1.76 -11.29
C ASP A 33 12.56 -2.36 -10.46
N VAL A 34 12.34 -3.67 -10.63
CA VAL A 34 11.47 -4.46 -9.76
C VAL A 34 12.31 -5.47 -9.00
N ILE A 35 12.19 -5.47 -7.68
CA ILE A 35 12.90 -6.41 -6.81
C ILE A 35 11.88 -7.30 -6.11
N ARG A 36 11.91 -8.59 -6.41
CA ARG A 36 11.14 -9.59 -5.66
C ARG A 36 11.70 -9.68 -4.24
N ILE A 37 10.83 -9.46 -3.26
CA ILE A 37 11.16 -9.56 -1.84
C ILE A 37 10.52 -10.85 -1.31
N ASP A 38 11.34 -11.72 -0.73
CA ASP A 38 10.90 -12.86 0.07
C ASP A 38 11.49 -12.73 1.48
N ARG A 39 10.67 -12.23 2.41
CA ARG A 39 11.12 -11.99 3.78
C ARG A 39 10.87 -13.22 4.63
N GLU A 40 11.94 -13.69 5.28
CA GLU A 40 11.91 -14.91 6.08
C GLU A 40 10.75 -14.93 7.09
N GLY A 41 9.96 -15.99 7.03
CA GLY A 41 8.85 -16.22 7.94
C GLY A 41 7.54 -15.48 7.59
N GLU A 42 7.51 -14.55 6.63
CA GLU A 42 6.25 -13.91 6.23
C GLU A 42 5.28 -14.89 5.60
N ALA A 43 5.75 -15.75 4.69
CA ALA A 43 4.92 -16.78 4.07
C ALA A 43 4.23 -17.69 5.11
N LYS A 44 4.91 -18.01 6.22
CA LYS A 44 4.34 -18.81 7.33
C LYS A 44 3.34 -18.03 8.19
N LYS A 45 3.51 -16.71 8.31
CA LYS A 45 2.64 -15.82 9.12
C LYS A 45 1.43 -15.31 8.33
N PHE A 46 1.50 -15.37 7.00
CA PHE A 46 0.47 -14.87 6.11
C PHE A 46 -0.86 -15.62 6.33
N LYS A 47 -1.92 -14.85 6.55
CA LYS A 47 -3.27 -15.37 6.83
C LYS A 47 -4.02 -15.64 5.53
N ALA A 48 -3.58 -16.65 4.78
CA ALA A 48 -4.21 -16.99 3.51
C ALA A 48 -5.68 -17.43 3.66
N ASP A 49 -6.05 -17.93 4.84
CA ASP A 49 -7.37 -18.49 5.18
C ASP A 49 -8.48 -17.45 5.27
N ILE A 50 -8.16 -16.17 5.55
CA ILE A 50 -9.20 -15.12 5.66
C ILE A 50 -9.72 -14.66 4.29
N GLY A 51 -9.01 -14.97 3.20
CA GLY A 51 -9.44 -14.67 1.82
C GLY A 51 -9.36 -13.19 1.42
N ASN A 52 -10.01 -12.85 0.29
CA ASN A 52 -9.97 -11.52 -0.34
C ASN A 52 -8.54 -10.98 -0.48
N ARG A 53 -7.69 -11.77 -1.14
CA ARG A 53 -6.29 -11.42 -1.39
C ARG A 53 -6.21 -10.42 -2.53
N ARG A 54 -5.44 -9.36 -2.33
CA ARG A 54 -5.17 -8.33 -3.35
C ARG A 54 -3.71 -7.93 -3.30
N LEU A 55 -3.13 -7.65 -4.46
CA LEU A 55 -1.87 -6.93 -4.54
C LEU A 55 -2.17 -5.45 -4.38
N LEU A 56 -1.55 -4.79 -3.39
CA LEU A 56 -1.79 -3.38 -3.08
C LEU A 56 -0.48 -2.64 -2.85
N TRP A 57 -0.47 -1.36 -3.21
CA TRP A 57 0.68 -0.47 -3.12
C TRP A 57 0.85 0.10 -1.72
N HIS A 58 2.09 0.17 -1.23
CA HIS A 58 2.49 0.90 -0.04
C HIS A 58 3.67 1.82 -0.37
N GLY A 59 3.52 3.11 -0.08
CA GLY A 59 4.60 4.10 -0.21
C GLY A 59 5.07 4.57 1.16
N SER A 60 6.38 4.83 1.27
CA SER A 60 7.01 5.38 2.48
C SER A 60 8.28 6.13 2.08
N GLY A 61 8.78 7.01 2.96
CA GLY A 61 10.08 7.65 2.73
C GLY A 61 11.20 6.62 2.60
N THR A 62 12.12 6.81 1.66
CA THR A 62 13.24 5.89 1.37
C THR A 62 14.03 5.52 2.62
N THR A 63 14.21 6.46 3.56
CA THR A 63 14.90 6.24 4.84
C THR A 63 14.25 5.18 5.74
N ASN A 64 12.96 4.87 5.54
CA ASN A 64 12.22 3.89 6.33
C ASN A 64 12.40 2.45 5.82
N TYR A 65 12.84 2.26 4.58
CA TYR A 65 12.87 0.94 3.94
C TYR A 65 13.86 -0.01 4.59
N GLY A 66 14.98 0.47 5.14
CA GLY A 66 15.89 -0.38 5.92
C GLY A 66 15.18 -1.05 7.11
N GLY A 67 14.29 -0.32 7.78
CA GLY A 67 13.46 -0.85 8.88
C GLY A 67 12.33 -1.76 8.38
N ILE A 68 11.66 -1.37 7.29
CA ILE A 68 10.55 -2.15 6.71
C ILE A 68 11.05 -3.50 6.18
N LEU A 69 12.17 -3.54 5.45
CA LEU A 69 12.72 -4.76 4.88
C LEU A 69 13.28 -5.70 5.97
N SER A 70 13.86 -5.16 7.04
CA SER A 70 14.41 -5.98 8.14
C SER A 70 13.33 -6.50 9.09
N GLN A 71 12.29 -5.71 9.40
CA GLN A 71 11.34 -6.01 10.48
C GLN A 71 9.90 -6.24 9.98
N GLY A 72 9.62 -5.96 8.71
CA GLY A 72 8.29 -5.93 8.13
C GLY A 72 7.56 -4.61 8.40
N LEU A 73 6.40 -4.45 7.74
CA LEU A 73 5.47 -3.35 8.04
C LEU A 73 4.86 -3.55 9.44
N ARG A 74 4.90 -2.50 10.27
CA ARG A 74 4.43 -2.55 11.66
C ARG A 74 3.37 -1.49 11.91
N ILE A 75 2.42 -1.84 12.76
CA ILE A 75 1.45 -0.88 13.29
C ILE A 75 2.21 0.06 14.23
N ALA A 76 1.93 1.36 14.10
CA ALA A 76 2.52 2.36 15.00
C ALA A 76 2.17 2.03 16.46
N PRO A 77 3.12 2.21 17.37
CA PRO A 77 2.90 1.80 18.75
C PRO A 77 1.89 2.73 19.45
N PRO A 78 1.26 2.29 20.56
CA PRO A 78 0.18 3.03 21.23
C PRO A 78 0.52 4.47 21.62
N GLU A 79 1.79 4.74 21.93
CA GLU A 79 2.35 6.04 22.33
C GLU A 79 2.57 7.01 21.16
N ALA A 80 2.60 6.52 19.91
CA ALA A 80 2.77 7.39 18.75
C ALA A 80 1.56 8.34 18.60
N PRO A 81 1.75 9.63 18.26
CA PRO A 81 0.66 10.57 18.04
C PRO A 81 -0.39 10.01 17.06
N VAL A 82 -1.67 10.18 17.38
CA VAL A 82 -2.79 9.67 16.55
C VAL A 82 -2.99 10.52 15.28
N THR A 83 -2.36 11.70 15.23
CA THR A 83 -2.41 12.62 14.10
C THR A 83 -1.83 11.96 12.84
N GLY A 84 -2.66 11.79 11.82
CA GLY A 84 -2.25 11.25 10.51
C GLY A 84 -2.83 9.88 10.14
N TYR A 85 -3.60 9.23 11.02
CA TYR A 85 -4.25 7.95 10.74
C TYR A 85 -5.74 8.12 10.45
N MET A 86 -6.13 8.20 9.18
CA MET A 86 -7.53 8.42 8.77
C MET A 86 -8.49 7.35 9.29
N PHE A 87 -8.01 6.12 9.48
CA PHE A 87 -8.80 4.98 9.93
C PHE A 87 -8.18 4.28 11.16
N GLY A 88 -7.44 5.02 11.97
CA GLY A 88 -6.77 4.50 13.17
C GLY A 88 -5.45 3.76 12.90
N LYS A 89 -4.83 3.24 13.96
CA LYS A 89 -3.48 2.66 13.87
C LYS A 89 -3.51 1.32 13.13
N GLY A 90 -2.92 1.28 11.95
CA GLY A 90 -2.87 0.12 11.08
C GLY A 90 -1.77 0.22 10.04
N VAL A 91 -1.66 -0.80 9.19
CA VAL A 91 -0.83 -0.76 7.98
C VAL A 91 -1.72 -0.34 6.82
N TYR A 92 -1.31 0.69 6.09
CA TYR A 92 -2.11 1.32 5.04
C TYR A 92 -1.60 0.92 3.66
N PHE A 93 -2.55 0.63 2.77
CA PHE A 93 -2.29 0.28 1.37
C PHE A 93 -3.25 1.04 0.47
N ALA A 94 -2.92 1.13 -0.81
CA ALA A 94 -3.79 1.68 -1.85
C ALA A 94 -3.82 0.74 -3.06
N ASP A 95 -4.97 0.68 -3.72
CA ASP A 95 -5.10 0.13 -5.07
C ASP A 95 -4.53 1.08 -6.13
N MET A 96 -4.50 2.38 -5.85
CA MET A 96 -3.91 3.41 -6.72
C MET A 96 -2.41 3.62 -6.43
N ALA A 97 -1.55 3.33 -7.42
CA ALA A 97 -0.10 3.54 -7.32
C ALA A 97 0.25 4.99 -6.98
N SER A 98 -0.34 5.96 -7.68
CA SER A 98 -0.04 7.37 -7.46
C SER A 98 -0.48 7.89 -6.08
N LYS A 99 -1.51 7.27 -5.47
CA LYS A 99 -1.89 7.58 -4.07
C LYS A 99 -0.80 7.17 -3.10
N SER A 100 -0.22 5.97 -3.29
CA SER A 100 0.90 5.49 -2.48
C SER A 100 2.20 6.26 -2.78
N ALA A 101 2.42 6.67 -4.02
CA ALA A 101 3.60 7.45 -4.42
C ALA A 101 3.72 8.78 -3.66
N ASN A 102 2.61 9.46 -3.37
CA ASN A 102 2.60 10.68 -2.55
C ASN A 102 3.24 10.50 -1.16
N TYR A 103 3.30 9.26 -0.64
CA TYR A 103 3.93 8.95 0.66
C TYR A 103 5.44 8.65 0.55
N CYS A 104 6.00 8.60 -0.66
CA CYS A 104 7.42 8.33 -0.87
C CYS A 104 8.33 9.50 -0.49
N ARG A 105 7.76 10.70 -0.32
CA ARG A 105 8.49 11.94 0.06
C ARG A 105 9.64 12.28 -0.90
N VAL A 106 9.41 12.03 -2.19
CA VAL A 106 10.30 12.46 -3.27
C VAL A 106 9.83 13.84 -3.71
N PHE A 107 10.69 14.85 -3.57
CA PHE A 107 10.34 16.26 -3.82
C PHE A 107 11.21 16.93 -4.89
N SER A 108 12.12 16.17 -5.49
CA SER A 108 13.05 16.67 -6.50
C SER A 108 12.90 15.83 -7.76
N ASP A 109 12.97 16.50 -8.91
CA ASP A 109 12.94 15.83 -10.20
C ASP A 109 14.11 14.83 -10.31
N ASN A 110 13.88 13.75 -11.06
CA ASN A 110 14.87 12.68 -11.30
C ASN A 110 15.45 12.06 -10.01
N THR A 111 14.65 12.01 -8.94
CA THR A 111 15.03 11.34 -7.70
C THR A 111 14.25 10.05 -7.54
N ASP A 112 14.96 8.96 -7.31
CA ASP A 112 14.33 7.64 -7.16
C ASP A 112 13.65 7.51 -5.79
N GLY A 113 12.44 6.98 -5.82
CA GLY A 113 11.68 6.56 -4.65
C GLY A 113 11.57 5.04 -4.57
N LEU A 114 11.13 4.55 -3.41
CA LEU A 114 10.81 3.13 -3.23
C LEU A 114 9.32 2.97 -2.96
N MET A 115 8.70 1.99 -3.60
CA MET A 115 7.34 1.53 -3.35
C MET A 115 7.31 0.03 -3.16
N LEU A 116 6.43 -0.45 -2.28
CA LEU A 116 6.14 -1.87 -2.14
C LEU A 116 4.83 -2.21 -2.85
N LEU A 117 4.83 -3.38 -3.48
CA LEU A 117 3.61 -4.07 -3.91
C LEU A 117 3.46 -5.32 -3.03
N CYS A 118 2.45 -5.33 -2.17
CA CYS A 118 2.28 -6.36 -1.14
C CYS A 118 1.04 -7.22 -1.43
N ASP A 119 1.15 -8.52 -1.16
CA ASP A 119 -0.01 -9.41 -1.09
C ASP A 119 -0.73 -9.22 0.25
N VAL A 120 -1.95 -8.71 0.20
CA VAL A 120 -2.74 -8.34 1.37
C VAL A 120 -3.99 -9.21 1.42
N ALA A 121 -4.12 -10.02 2.47
CA ALA A 121 -5.35 -10.72 2.78
C ALA A 121 -6.31 -9.78 3.52
N LEU A 122 -7.31 -9.25 2.81
CA LEU A 122 -8.24 -8.27 3.38
C LEU A 122 -9.37 -8.91 4.19
N GLY A 123 -9.68 -10.18 3.93
CA GLY A 123 -10.83 -10.87 4.48
C GLY A 123 -12.14 -10.08 4.36
N LYS A 124 -12.94 -10.09 5.43
CA LYS A 124 -14.18 -9.33 5.49
C LYS A 124 -13.88 -7.86 5.73
N VAL A 125 -14.19 -7.03 4.74
CA VAL A 125 -13.89 -5.60 4.73
C VAL A 125 -15.02 -4.80 5.38
N LYS A 126 -14.66 -3.85 6.23
CA LYS A 126 -15.56 -2.83 6.75
C LYS A 126 -15.43 -1.58 5.90
N GLU A 127 -16.48 -1.24 5.17
CA GLU A 127 -16.52 0.00 4.38
C GLU A 127 -16.81 1.21 5.28
N GLU A 128 -16.08 2.29 5.06
CA GLU A 128 -16.26 3.56 5.74
C GLU A 128 -16.17 4.70 4.72
N ILE A 129 -17.15 5.60 4.74
CA ILE A 129 -17.22 6.75 3.82
C ILE A 129 -16.40 7.93 4.39
N ASN A 130 -16.42 8.09 5.71
CA ASN A 130 -15.78 9.20 6.40
C ASN A 130 -14.58 8.71 7.21
N ALA A 131 -13.57 9.58 7.35
CA ALA A 131 -12.45 9.32 8.25
C ALA A 131 -12.98 9.04 9.67
N LYS A 132 -12.54 7.93 10.24
CA LYS A 132 -13.03 7.43 11.53
C LYS A 132 -11.97 6.59 12.20
N ASP A 133 -11.62 6.95 13.41
CA ASP A 133 -10.63 6.20 14.17
C ASP A 133 -11.15 4.79 14.51
N HIS A 134 -10.44 3.77 14.04
CA HIS A 134 -10.74 2.37 14.31
C HIS A 134 -9.70 1.72 15.21
N SER A 135 -10.19 0.81 16.04
CA SER A 135 -9.38 -0.12 16.83
C SER A 135 -9.88 -1.54 16.57
N LEU A 136 -9.11 -2.54 16.99
CA LEU A 136 -9.51 -3.96 16.90
C LEU A 136 -10.89 -4.23 17.53
N LYS A 137 -11.29 -3.43 18.54
CA LYS A 137 -12.62 -3.53 19.16
C LYS A 137 -13.73 -2.99 18.26
N THR A 138 -13.50 -1.88 17.55
CA THR A 138 -14.54 -1.22 16.74
C THR A 138 -14.76 -1.88 15.39
N ILE A 139 -13.82 -2.72 14.93
CA ILE A 139 -13.95 -3.51 13.70
C ILE A 139 -14.31 -4.97 13.97
N LYS A 140 -14.81 -5.31 15.17
CA LYS A 140 -15.15 -6.68 15.55
C LYS A 140 -16.05 -7.33 14.49
N GLY A 141 -15.66 -8.51 14.02
CA GLY A 141 -16.36 -9.23 12.95
C GLY A 141 -15.94 -8.85 11.53
N TYR A 142 -14.95 -7.98 11.39
CA TYR A 142 -14.26 -7.63 10.15
C TYR A 142 -12.74 -7.85 10.32
N ASN A 143 -12.02 -7.92 9.20
CA ASN A 143 -10.58 -8.14 9.15
C ASN A 143 -9.80 -6.91 8.69
N SER A 144 -10.45 -6.02 7.93
CA SER A 144 -9.85 -4.79 7.40
C SER A 144 -10.89 -3.67 7.29
N VAL A 145 -10.40 -2.45 7.09
CA VAL A 145 -11.22 -1.25 6.84
C VAL A 145 -10.87 -0.71 5.46
N GLN A 146 -11.88 -0.36 4.67
CA GLN A 146 -11.71 0.29 3.38
C GLN A 146 -12.41 1.64 3.42
N GLY A 147 -11.62 2.70 3.25
CA GLY A 147 -12.15 4.02 2.97
C GLY A 147 -12.73 4.04 1.55
N ALA A 148 -14.05 4.00 1.44
CA ALA A 148 -14.73 4.12 0.16
C ALA A 148 -14.69 5.59 -0.27
N ALA A 149 -13.79 5.92 -1.19
CA ALA A 149 -13.83 7.21 -1.85
C ALA A 149 -15.07 7.25 -2.76
N THR A 150 -15.87 8.30 -2.65
CA THR A 150 -16.95 8.59 -3.60
C THR A 150 -16.33 9.04 -4.92
N PHE A 151 -15.81 8.11 -5.71
CA PHE A 151 -15.60 8.37 -7.13
C PHE A 151 -16.98 8.32 -7.78
N ALA A 152 -17.60 9.49 -7.92
CA ALA A 152 -18.72 9.63 -8.83
C ALA A 152 -18.15 9.39 -10.24
N PHE A 153 -18.24 8.16 -10.72
CA PHE A 153 -18.10 7.89 -12.15
C PHE A 153 -19.23 8.65 -12.83
N SER A 154 -18.93 9.81 -13.44
CA SER A 154 -19.78 10.34 -14.48
C SER A 154 -19.62 9.41 -15.68
N SER A 155 -20.63 8.57 -15.90
CA SER A 155 -20.86 7.82 -17.13
C SER A 155 -20.87 8.73 -18.35
#